data_AF-A0A9N9P4S3-F1
#
_entry.id   AF-A0A9N9P4S3-F1
#
_cell.length_a   1.000
_cell.length_b   1.000
_cell.length_c   1.000
_cell.angle_alpha   90.00
_cell.angle_beta   90.00
_cell.angle_gamma   90.00
#
_symmetry.space_group_name_H-M   'P 1'
#
loop_
_entity.id
_entity.type
_entity.pdbx_description
1 polymer ?
#
loop_
_entity_poly.entity_id
_entity_poly.type
_entity_poly.pdbx_seq_one_letter_code
_entity_poly.pdbx_strand_id
1 'polypeptide(L)'
;MSSSSAQIEDIWDSIEQIYPKVQLKIPNFITIDKTESAFFDYFTDFSFVEDTKKIYNKYRDNRKTVWFPLINLVKHKHVSFVDLQEIQEFYVNLFEIPIDLNIRNIKNELYTIGITMPLRKFDVEIDTITARMINELKEKYPHPEGIFTLRLGTLKMVKKSNDRYFVDTPQTKLDDKREDEITKAVFNQLRPILANSTFMSPDEVLKKWHIAYSWGFPYRFVDGNENTFRRKMIHKMGGRQVFLKKIKQYLEGEVAIPSVSHVFLKDEVLKLSKVQIEKKIRSIIAMDPLTYFNGILVNSHQNKNFDPMNGCAIGMSSAYAIPPLIFEQHRSYKVHLQMDITAMDLTMSYNYMRMLMKIRMMGYENHPQRDRVEMMMKTYYDNLYNSYLWTLYDGEVKIKHRGHSTGQSTVNPDNTIYCLTLFVEAWRELTGMPANDFFKFNKITTYGDNNVLSSNCFNDKWNENTLCEYFAKKGVSLRLENKSEGLEGVEFLSKIYSDSEKQLEEVLKYVSDYECKTEVPLTAEEATPAEVTTEFETHSSTNDLTLL
;
A
#
# COMPACT_ATOMS: atom_id res chain seq x y z
N MET A 1 0.26 18.58 -37.85
CA MET A 1 -0.23 19.52 -36.82
C MET A 1 -1.43 20.26 -37.39
N SER A 2 -2.64 19.78 -37.07
CA SER A 2 -3.93 20.50 -37.25
C SER A 2 -5.12 19.76 -36.62
N SER A 3 -4.90 18.76 -35.74
CA SER A 3 -5.95 17.88 -35.23
C SER A 3 -6.42 18.20 -33.80
N SER A 4 -5.92 19.27 -33.17
CA SER A 4 -6.22 19.55 -31.76
C SER A 4 -7.48 20.39 -31.53
N SER A 5 -7.93 21.21 -32.50
CA SER A 5 -9.11 22.06 -32.32
C SER A 5 -10.42 21.29 -32.43
N ALA A 6 -10.56 20.44 -33.45
CA ALA A 6 -11.78 19.64 -33.66
C ALA A 6 -12.05 18.64 -32.52
N GLN A 7 -11.00 18.06 -31.94
CA GLN A 7 -11.15 17.16 -30.78
C GLN A 7 -11.54 17.89 -29.49
N ILE A 8 -11.16 19.17 -29.37
CA ILE A 8 -11.56 20.00 -28.22
C ILE A 8 -13.02 20.44 -28.38
N GLU A 9 -13.46 20.77 -29.60
CA GLU A 9 -14.86 21.11 -29.90
C GLU A 9 -15.79 19.91 -29.67
N ASP A 10 -15.44 18.70 -30.14
CA ASP A 10 -16.25 17.48 -29.92
C ASP A 10 -16.41 17.13 -28.42
N ILE A 11 -15.35 17.33 -27.63
CA ILE A 11 -15.39 17.11 -26.17
C ILE A 11 -16.25 18.19 -25.50
N TRP A 12 -16.21 19.43 -26.00
CA TRP A 12 -17.00 20.52 -25.46
C TRP A 12 -18.50 20.36 -25.74
N ASP A 13 -18.87 19.99 -26.97
CA ASP A 13 -20.26 19.71 -27.36
C ASP A 13 -20.83 18.55 -26.54
N SER A 14 -20.00 17.54 -26.24
CA SER A 14 -20.37 16.43 -25.35
C SER A 14 -20.60 16.88 -23.91
N ILE A 15 -19.79 17.81 -23.40
CA ILE A 15 -19.93 18.34 -22.03
C ILE A 15 -21.16 19.25 -21.92
N GLU A 16 -21.43 20.10 -22.92
CA GLU A 16 -22.63 20.96 -22.95
C GLU A 16 -23.92 20.15 -23.11
N GLN A 17 -23.91 19.03 -23.85
CA GLN A 17 -25.05 18.11 -23.91
C GLN A 17 -25.32 17.41 -22.57
N ILE A 18 -24.28 17.04 -21.83
CA ILE A 18 -24.43 16.33 -20.54
C ILE A 18 -24.78 17.32 -19.41
N TYR A 19 -24.34 18.58 -19.50
CA TYR A 19 -24.52 19.60 -18.45
C TYR A 19 -24.99 20.97 -19.00
N PRO A 20 -26.21 21.05 -19.58
CA PRO A 20 -26.67 22.24 -20.32
C PRO A 20 -26.86 23.51 -19.48
N LYS A 21 -26.76 23.42 -18.14
CA LYS A 21 -26.91 24.54 -17.20
C LYS A 21 -25.56 25.08 -16.67
N VAL A 22 -24.43 24.53 -17.10
CA VAL A 22 -23.10 24.92 -16.61
C VAL A 22 -22.41 25.84 -17.64
N GLN A 23 -22.55 27.16 -17.47
CA GLN A 23 -21.78 28.12 -18.25
C GLN A 23 -20.37 28.31 -17.65
N LEU A 24 -19.36 27.66 -18.25
CA LEU A 24 -17.97 27.86 -17.89
C LEU A 24 -17.35 28.97 -18.75
N LYS A 25 -16.89 30.06 -18.13
CA LYS A 25 -16.05 31.07 -18.80
C LYS A 25 -14.58 30.65 -18.71
N ILE A 26 -13.95 30.49 -19.87
CA ILE A 26 -12.51 30.24 -19.99
C ILE A 26 -11.77 31.55 -19.64
N PRO A 27 -10.84 31.57 -18.66
CA PRO A 27 -9.90 32.67 -18.54
C PRO A 27 -8.93 32.64 -19.72
N ASN A 28 -8.66 33.78 -20.35
CA ASN A 28 -7.70 33.89 -21.44
C ASN A 28 -6.33 33.32 -21.02
N PHE A 29 -6.01 32.12 -21.49
CA PHE A 29 -4.67 31.55 -21.35
C PHE A 29 -3.77 32.20 -22.39
N ILE A 30 -2.69 32.81 -21.92
CA ILE A 30 -1.57 33.22 -22.76
C ILE A 30 -0.98 31.94 -23.36
N THR A 31 -0.98 31.86 -24.68
CA THR A 31 -0.41 30.75 -25.45
C THR A 31 1.08 30.64 -25.15
N ILE A 32 1.48 29.66 -24.34
CA ILE A 32 2.88 29.28 -24.18
C ILE A 32 3.14 28.17 -25.20
N ASP A 33 3.85 28.53 -26.26
CA ASP A 33 4.31 27.63 -27.29
C ASP A 33 5.36 26.68 -26.67
N LYS A 34 5.09 25.38 -26.69
CA LYS A 34 5.86 24.25 -26.12
C LYS A 34 5.65 23.95 -24.64
N THR A 35 4.65 23.10 -24.36
CA THR A 35 4.77 22.10 -23.28
C THR A 35 4.40 20.73 -23.82
N GLU A 36 5.36 19.82 -23.76
CA GLU A 36 5.17 18.41 -24.07
C GLU A 36 4.26 17.78 -23.01
N SER A 37 3.16 17.21 -23.51
CA SER A 37 2.23 16.27 -22.90
C SER A 37 2.78 15.46 -21.70
N ALA A 38 2.50 15.93 -20.49
CA ALA A 38 2.43 15.08 -19.28
C ALA A 38 1.08 15.21 -18.54
N PHE A 39 0.25 16.20 -18.91
CA PHE A 39 -1.03 16.48 -18.24
C PHE A 39 -2.19 15.62 -18.79
N PHE A 40 -2.12 15.19 -20.05
CA PHE A 40 -3.15 14.38 -20.70
C PHE A 40 -3.13 12.89 -20.33
N ASP A 41 -2.01 12.37 -19.81
CA ASP A 41 -1.90 10.97 -19.39
C ASP A 41 -2.70 10.65 -18.11
N TYR A 42 -3.17 11.67 -17.38
CA TYR A 42 -3.94 11.48 -16.15
C TYR A 42 -5.44 11.23 -16.37
N PHE A 43 -5.97 11.62 -17.54
CA PHE A 43 -7.43 11.60 -17.82
C PHE A 43 -7.88 10.49 -18.78
N THR A 44 -6.96 9.74 -19.39
CA THR A 44 -7.29 8.63 -20.31
C THR A 44 -7.72 7.34 -19.60
N ASP A 45 -7.74 7.29 -18.26
CA ASP A 45 -8.15 6.11 -17.48
C ASP A 45 -9.66 5.97 -17.26
N PHE A 46 -10.48 6.97 -17.65
CA PHE A 46 -11.94 6.96 -17.38
C PHE A 46 -12.82 6.44 -18.53
N SER A 47 -12.31 6.34 -19.76
CA SER A 47 -13.09 5.81 -20.90
C SER A 47 -13.22 4.28 -20.93
N PHE A 48 -12.55 3.56 -20.02
CA PHE A 48 -12.61 2.10 -19.94
C PHE A 48 -13.75 1.54 -19.08
N VAL A 49 -14.52 2.37 -18.38
CA VAL A 49 -15.42 1.88 -17.31
C VAL A 49 -16.62 1.09 -17.86
N GLU A 50 -17.17 1.44 -19.02
CA GLU A 50 -18.38 0.78 -19.56
C GLU A 50 -18.09 -0.54 -20.28
N ASP A 51 -17.08 -0.59 -21.14
CA ASP A 51 -16.68 -1.83 -21.81
C ASP A 51 -16.10 -2.84 -20.83
N THR A 52 -15.39 -2.36 -19.79
CA THR A 52 -14.91 -3.23 -18.70
C THR A 52 -16.05 -3.73 -17.84
N LYS A 53 -17.13 -2.96 -17.61
CA LYS A 53 -18.35 -3.46 -16.92
C LYS A 53 -19.07 -4.54 -17.74
N LYS A 54 -19.20 -4.37 -19.07
CA LYS A 54 -19.79 -5.40 -19.95
C LYS A 54 -18.96 -6.67 -19.99
N ILE A 55 -17.64 -6.56 -20.08
CA ILE A 55 -16.70 -7.69 -20.01
C ILE A 55 -16.74 -8.33 -18.62
N TYR A 56 -16.71 -7.54 -17.55
CA TYR A 56 -16.74 -8.02 -16.17
C TYR A 56 -18.03 -8.79 -15.86
N ASN A 57 -19.18 -8.30 -16.31
CA ASN A 57 -20.47 -8.98 -16.13
C ASN A 57 -20.51 -10.29 -16.95
N LYS A 58 -19.98 -10.30 -18.19
CA LYS A 58 -19.85 -11.51 -19.01
C LYS A 58 -18.94 -12.59 -18.38
N TYR A 59 -17.95 -12.20 -17.57
CA TYR A 59 -17.06 -13.12 -16.87
C TYR A 59 -17.48 -13.45 -15.43
N ARG A 60 -18.37 -12.65 -14.82
CA ARG A 60 -18.90 -12.89 -13.47
C ARG A 60 -19.74 -14.16 -13.41
N ASP A 61 -20.55 -14.40 -14.44
CA ASP A 61 -21.51 -15.51 -14.47
C ASP A 61 -20.87 -16.85 -14.87
N ASN A 62 -19.63 -16.83 -15.37
CA ASN A 62 -18.83 -18.03 -15.71
C ASN A 62 -17.86 -18.48 -14.59
N ARG A 63 -17.92 -17.89 -13.37
CA ARG A 63 -17.06 -18.28 -12.24
C ARG A 63 -17.50 -19.55 -11.50
N LYS A 64 -18.23 -20.45 -12.15
CA LYS A 64 -18.31 -21.84 -11.67
C LYS A 64 -17.07 -22.58 -12.20
N THR A 65 -16.02 -22.54 -11.37
CA THR A 65 -14.94 -23.55 -11.35
C THR A 65 -14.09 -23.65 -12.63
N VAL A 66 -13.39 -22.57 -13.00
CA VAL A 66 -12.21 -22.71 -13.87
C VAL A 66 -10.99 -22.98 -12.98
N TRP A 67 -10.72 -24.26 -12.76
CA TRP A 67 -9.39 -24.70 -12.33
C TRP A 67 -8.42 -24.31 -13.45
N PHE A 68 -7.62 -23.27 -13.21
CA PHE A 68 -6.57 -22.89 -14.16
C PHE A 68 -5.62 -24.06 -14.36
N PRO A 69 -5.29 -24.46 -15.59
CA PRO A 69 -4.33 -25.52 -15.84
C PRO A 69 -3.01 -25.13 -15.20
N LEU A 70 -2.56 -26.04 -14.33
CA LEU A 70 -1.38 -26.00 -13.48
C LEU A 70 -0.23 -25.18 -14.07
N ILE A 71 0.18 -24.12 -13.36
CA ILE A 71 1.58 -23.71 -13.39
C ILE A 71 2.37 -24.92 -12.88
N ASN A 72 3.28 -25.44 -13.70
CA ASN A 72 4.11 -26.60 -13.33
C ASN A 72 5.28 -26.11 -12.46
N LEU A 73 4.95 -25.63 -11.27
CA LEU A 73 5.96 -25.23 -10.28
C LEU A 73 6.75 -26.46 -9.84
N VAL A 74 8.08 -26.35 -9.88
CA VAL A 74 9.02 -27.29 -9.28
C VAL A 74 8.77 -27.45 -7.78
N LYS A 75 9.14 -28.62 -7.22
CA LYS A 75 8.95 -28.91 -5.79
C LYS A 75 9.89 -28.12 -4.88
N HIS A 76 11.07 -27.76 -5.40
CA HIS A 76 12.08 -27.00 -4.67
C HIS A 76 12.71 -25.97 -5.61
N LYS A 77 12.86 -24.74 -5.12
CA LYS A 77 13.73 -23.74 -5.74
C LYS A 77 15.04 -23.69 -4.97
N HIS A 78 16.15 -23.82 -5.68
CA HIS A 78 17.46 -23.58 -5.10
C HIS A 78 17.71 -22.07 -5.13
N VAL A 79 17.94 -21.49 -3.95
CA VAL A 79 18.49 -20.14 -3.83
C VAL A 79 19.98 -20.28 -4.09
N SER A 80 20.43 -19.87 -5.26
CA SER A 80 21.85 -19.73 -5.51
C SER A 80 22.34 -18.45 -4.80
N PHE A 81 23.49 -18.52 -4.14
CA PHE A 81 24.24 -17.31 -3.80
C PHE A 81 24.86 -16.83 -5.11
N VAL A 82 24.24 -15.83 -5.72
CA VAL A 82 24.52 -15.39 -7.08
C VAL A 82 25.19 -14.02 -7.01
N ASP A 83 26.32 -13.86 -7.69
CA ASP A 83 26.96 -12.55 -7.84
C ASP A 83 26.03 -11.57 -8.58
N LEU A 84 26.13 -10.26 -8.33
CA LEU A 84 25.24 -9.27 -8.97
C LEU A 84 25.32 -9.33 -10.51
N GLN A 85 26.48 -9.71 -11.07
CA GLN A 85 26.67 -9.93 -12.52
C GLN A 85 25.84 -11.12 -13.03
N GLU A 86 25.88 -12.24 -12.32
CA GLU A 86 25.08 -13.43 -12.65
C GLU A 86 23.57 -13.15 -12.50
N ILE A 87 23.15 -12.30 -11.54
CA ILE A 87 21.75 -11.84 -11.45
C ILE A 87 21.39 -11.04 -12.70
N GLN A 88 22.24 -10.10 -13.14
CA GLN A 88 22.01 -9.35 -14.39
C GLN A 88 21.90 -10.29 -15.59
N GLU A 89 22.81 -11.25 -15.74
CA GLU A 89 22.80 -12.25 -16.80
C GLU A 89 21.52 -13.08 -16.80
N PHE A 90 21.02 -13.46 -15.61
CA PHE A 90 19.74 -14.15 -15.48
C PHE A 90 18.60 -13.30 -16.06
N TYR A 91 18.52 -12.01 -15.73
CA TYR A 91 17.52 -11.11 -16.29
C TYR A 91 17.67 -10.97 -17.81
N VAL A 92 18.89 -10.79 -18.31
CA VAL A 92 19.18 -10.70 -19.75
C VAL A 92 18.73 -11.95 -20.49
N ASN A 93 19.02 -13.14 -19.95
CA ASN A 93 18.64 -14.42 -20.53
C ASN A 93 17.12 -14.63 -20.49
N LEU A 94 16.48 -14.30 -19.36
CA LEU A 94 15.03 -14.45 -19.21
C LEU A 94 14.26 -13.49 -20.12
N PHE A 95 14.66 -12.21 -20.12
CA PHE A 95 13.94 -11.15 -20.80
C PHE A 95 14.42 -10.89 -22.22
N GLU A 96 15.55 -11.45 -22.63
CA GLU A 96 16.18 -11.28 -23.95
C GLU A 96 16.38 -9.80 -24.31
N ILE A 97 16.59 -8.98 -23.28
CA ILE A 97 16.91 -7.56 -23.45
C ILE A 97 18.33 -7.35 -22.94
N PRO A 98 19.29 -7.04 -23.83
CA PRO A 98 20.66 -6.80 -23.43
C PRO A 98 20.73 -5.53 -22.59
N ILE A 99 21.52 -5.58 -21.52
CA ILE A 99 21.89 -4.43 -20.70
C ILE A 99 23.27 -4.69 -20.10
N ASP A 100 24.08 -3.65 -20.01
CA ASP A 100 25.31 -3.65 -19.23
C ASP A 100 25.23 -2.52 -18.21
N LEU A 101 25.12 -2.89 -16.93
CA LEU A 101 25.11 -1.94 -15.81
C LEU A 101 26.51 -1.51 -15.38
N ASN A 102 27.58 -2.02 -16.01
CA ASN A 102 28.98 -1.82 -15.61
C ASN A 102 29.16 -2.14 -14.12
N ILE A 103 28.72 -3.33 -13.71
CA ILE A 103 28.79 -3.82 -12.33
C ILE A 103 30.24 -4.11 -11.97
N ARG A 104 30.74 -3.48 -10.91
CA ARG A 104 32.08 -3.70 -10.37
C ARG A 104 31.99 -4.17 -8.93
N ASN A 105 32.59 -5.31 -8.64
CA ASN A 105 32.79 -5.76 -7.26
C ASN A 105 33.95 -4.96 -6.65
N ILE A 106 33.68 -4.25 -5.55
CA ILE A 106 34.68 -3.43 -4.86
C ILE A 106 35.37 -4.25 -3.78
N LYS A 107 34.60 -4.86 -2.85
CA LYS A 107 35.11 -5.64 -1.71
C LYS A 107 33.95 -6.26 -0.92
N ASN A 108 34.03 -7.52 -0.49
CA ASN A 108 33.13 -8.15 0.49
C ASN A 108 31.63 -7.81 0.28
N GLU A 109 31.05 -8.26 -0.84
CA GLU A 109 29.63 -8.03 -1.17
C GLU A 109 29.21 -6.55 -1.37
N LEU A 110 30.19 -5.65 -1.45
CA LEU A 110 30.01 -4.27 -1.89
C LEU A 110 30.26 -4.16 -3.40
N TYR A 111 29.27 -3.68 -4.13
CA TYR A 111 29.36 -3.44 -5.56
C TYR A 111 29.12 -1.96 -5.89
N THR A 112 29.51 -1.57 -7.11
CA THR A 112 28.99 -0.38 -7.76
C THR A 112 28.35 -0.72 -9.10
N ILE A 113 27.22 -0.09 -9.37
CA ILE A 113 26.58 0.00 -10.68
C ILE A 113 26.94 1.37 -11.27
N GLY A 114 27.49 1.40 -12.49
CA GLY A 114 27.97 2.63 -13.11
C GLY A 114 26.88 3.63 -13.49
N ILE A 115 25.61 3.21 -13.48
CA ILE A 115 24.46 4.05 -13.83
C ILE A 115 23.88 4.69 -12.57
N THR A 116 23.84 6.02 -12.55
CA THR A 116 23.32 6.79 -11.42
C THR A 116 22.26 7.79 -11.87
N MET A 117 21.35 8.13 -10.94
CA MET A 117 20.37 9.17 -11.08
C MET A 117 20.97 10.47 -10.55
N PRO A 118 21.00 11.57 -11.34
CA PRO A 118 21.43 12.84 -10.82
C PRO A 118 20.49 13.26 -9.67
N LEU A 119 21.05 13.80 -8.60
CA LEU A 119 20.24 14.55 -7.63
C LEU A 119 19.58 15.71 -8.38
N ARG A 120 18.28 15.90 -8.17
CA ARG A 120 17.52 16.97 -8.81
C ARG A 120 18.22 18.29 -8.50
N LYS A 121 18.59 19.04 -9.54
CA LYS A 121 19.08 20.42 -9.36
C LYS A 121 17.88 21.30 -9.02
N PHE A 122 18.09 22.34 -8.23
CA PHE A 122 17.08 23.35 -7.92
C PHE A 122 16.43 23.84 -9.22
N ASP A 123 15.10 23.81 -9.27
CA ASP A 123 14.31 24.34 -10.37
C ASP A 123 13.61 25.61 -9.87
N VAL A 124 14.21 26.75 -10.21
CA VAL A 124 13.79 28.08 -9.71
C VAL A 124 12.33 28.38 -10.03
N GLU A 125 11.82 27.91 -11.17
CA GLU A 125 10.45 28.20 -11.60
C GLU A 125 9.42 27.40 -10.79
N ILE A 126 9.64 26.08 -10.67
CA ILE A 126 8.78 25.21 -9.85
C ILE A 126 8.83 25.66 -8.38
N ASP A 127 10.01 26.07 -7.90
CA ASP A 127 10.19 26.55 -6.53
C ASP A 127 9.41 27.85 -6.28
N THR A 128 9.44 28.79 -7.23
CA THR A 128 8.69 30.05 -7.17
C THR A 128 7.18 29.80 -7.15
N ILE A 129 6.68 28.93 -8.04
CA ILE A 129 5.25 28.55 -8.10
C ILE A 129 4.82 27.93 -6.77
N THR A 130 5.62 27.00 -6.24
CA THR A 130 5.29 26.31 -4.99
C THR A 130 5.34 27.24 -3.78
N ALA A 131 6.31 28.15 -3.71
CA ALA A 131 6.40 29.14 -2.66
C ALA A 131 5.16 30.06 -2.67
N ARG A 132 4.71 30.48 -3.86
CA ARG A 132 3.46 31.25 -4.02
C ARG A 132 2.24 30.47 -3.52
N MET A 133 2.08 29.22 -3.94
CA MET A 133 0.98 28.36 -3.48
C MET A 133 0.98 28.16 -1.95
N ILE A 134 2.16 27.96 -1.35
CA ILE A 134 2.29 27.83 0.11
C ILE A 134 1.89 29.13 0.81
N ASN A 135 2.28 30.29 0.30
CA ASN A 135 1.92 31.58 0.89
C ASN A 135 0.41 31.83 0.81
N GLU A 136 -0.22 31.56 -0.34
CA GLU A 136 -1.68 31.65 -0.50
C GLU A 136 -2.41 30.69 0.46
N LEU A 137 -1.91 29.46 0.63
CA LEU A 137 -2.48 28.50 1.58
C LEU A 137 -2.28 28.92 3.04
N LYS A 138 -1.14 29.53 3.40
CA LYS A 138 -0.87 30.04 4.76
C LYS A 138 -1.79 31.19 5.14
N GLU A 139 -2.07 32.09 4.19
CA GLU A 139 -3.04 33.17 4.39
C GLU A 139 -4.44 32.63 4.67
N LYS A 140 -4.83 31.55 3.98
CA LYS A 140 -6.15 30.95 4.11
C LYS A 140 -6.27 29.99 5.29
N TYR A 141 -5.19 29.29 5.62
CA TYR A 141 -5.13 28.28 6.66
C TYR A 141 -3.77 28.33 7.36
N PRO A 142 -3.66 28.91 8.57
CA PRO A 142 -2.41 28.98 9.32
C PRO A 142 -2.01 27.56 9.80
N HIS A 143 -1.42 26.79 8.90
CA HIS A 143 -0.93 25.44 9.13
C HIS A 143 0.60 25.42 9.27
N PRO A 144 1.17 24.42 9.96
CA PRO A 144 2.61 24.30 10.16
C PRO A 144 3.37 24.19 8.83
N GLU A 145 4.56 24.79 8.76
CA GLU A 145 5.39 24.80 7.55
C GLU A 145 5.76 23.39 7.08
N GLY A 146 5.35 23.07 5.85
CA GLY A 146 5.72 21.85 5.14
C GLY A 146 6.84 22.12 4.11
N ILE A 147 7.77 21.19 3.97
CA ILE A 147 8.81 21.20 2.93
C ILE A 147 8.73 19.94 2.08
N PHE A 148 8.87 20.10 0.76
CA PHE A 148 9.06 19.01 -0.18
C PHE A 148 10.45 18.38 -0.06
N THR A 149 10.52 17.09 0.25
CA THR A 149 11.76 16.35 0.52
C THR A 149 12.73 16.28 -0.67
N LEU A 150 12.21 16.23 -1.90
CA LEU A 150 13.06 16.20 -3.10
C LEU A 150 13.97 17.42 -3.23
N ARG A 151 13.63 18.55 -2.57
CA ARG A 151 14.41 19.80 -2.60
C ARG A 151 15.61 19.79 -1.65
N LEU A 152 15.58 18.93 -0.63
CA LEU A 152 16.60 18.87 0.43
C LEU A 152 17.36 17.55 0.43
N GLY A 153 17.00 16.63 -0.46
CA GLY A 153 17.66 15.35 -0.61
C GLY A 153 19.14 15.50 -0.92
N THR A 154 20.00 15.15 0.02
CA THR A 154 21.44 15.02 -0.20
C THR A 154 21.84 13.55 -0.24
N LEU A 155 22.93 13.22 -0.92
CA LEU A 155 23.50 11.87 -0.87
C LEU A 155 23.75 11.41 0.58
N LYS A 156 24.21 12.33 1.45
CA LYS A 156 24.40 12.06 2.88
C LYS A 156 23.11 11.65 3.59
N MET A 157 21.98 12.26 3.25
CA MET A 157 20.68 11.90 3.80
C MET A 157 20.19 10.55 3.30
N VAL A 158 20.42 10.23 2.01
CA VAL A 158 20.12 8.90 1.46
C VAL A 158 20.91 7.83 2.21
N LYS A 159 22.24 8.02 2.30
CA LYS A 159 23.14 7.10 3.02
C LYS A 159 22.67 6.91 4.46
N LYS A 160 22.49 7.99 5.22
CA LYS A 160 21.99 7.92 6.60
C LYS A 160 20.66 7.17 6.72
N SER A 161 19.74 7.35 5.75
CA SER A 161 18.46 6.66 5.76
C SER A 161 18.61 5.15 5.52
N ASN A 162 19.51 4.77 4.63
CA ASN A 162 19.76 3.39 4.20
C ASN A 162 20.73 2.64 5.11
N ASP A 163 21.71 3.31 5.72
CA ASP A 163 22.77 2.71 6.53
C ASP A 163 22.21 1.89 7.70
N ARG A 164 21.00 2.24 8.13
CA ARG A 164 20.26 1.54 9.17
C ARG A 164 20.01 0.06 8.84
N TYR A 165 19.92 -0.31 7.57
CA TYR A 165 19.75 -1.70 7.12
C TYR A 165 21.03 -2.55 7.21
N PHE A 166 22.18 -1.93 7.52
CA PHE A 166 23.48 -2.60 7.60
C PHE A 166 24.07 -2.57 9.02
N VAL A 167 23.28 -2.16 10.01
CA VAL A 167 23.67 -2.21 11.42
C VAL A 167 23.09 -3.47 12.05
N ASP A 168 23.95 -4.27 12.67
CA ASP A 168 23.52 -5.43 13.44
C ASP A 168 22.59 -5.02 14.59
N THR A 169 21.52 -5.78 14.80
CA THR A 169 20.62 -5.56 15.93
C THR A 169 20.38 -6.89 16.64
N PRO A 170 20.41 -6.91 17.98
CA PRO A 170 20.20 -8.13 18.75
C PRO A 170 18.92 -8.84 18.30
N GLN A 171 19.05 -10.10 17.90
CA GLN A 171 17.93 -10.97 17.59
C GLN A 171 17.58 -11.74 18.85
N THR A 172 16.42 -11.48 19.45
CA THR A 172 15.90 -12.37 20.50
C THR A 172 15.25 -13.56 19.83
N LYS A 173 15.88 -14.74 19.94
CA LYS A 173 15.26 -16.00 19.50
C LYS A 173 14.10 -16.32 20.45
N LEU A 174 12.92 -16.54 19.88
CA LEU A 174 11.79 -17.13 20.60
C LEU A 174 11.94 -18.65 20.56
N ASP A 175 11.53 -19.34 21.64
CA ASP A 175 11.37 -20.78 21.57
C ASP A 175 10.19 -21.14 20.64
N ASP A 176 10.27 -22.30 19.98
CA ASP A 176 9.29 -22.69 18.96
C ASP A 176 7.87 -22.79 19.52
N LYS A 177 7.70 -23.25 20.77
CA LYS A 177 6.37 -23.36 21.40
C LYS A 177 5.72 -21.99 21.55
N ARG A 178 6.50 -20.99 21.98
CA ARG A 178 6.03 -19.61 22.12
C ARG A 178 5.77 -18.95 20.77
N GLU A 179 6.63 -19.17 19.78
CA GLU A 179 6.41 -18.73 18.39
C GLU A 179 5.06 -19.26 17.88
N ASP A 180 4.77 -20.55 18.11
CA ASP A 180 3.51 -21.20 17.74
C ASP A 180 2.29 -20.63 18.45
N GLU A 181 2.41 -20.34 19.74
CA GLU A 181 1.33 -19.77 20.54
C GLU A 181 0.92 -18.39 20.00
N ILE A 182 1.90 -17.51 19.76
CA ILE A 182 1.68 -16.15 19.28
C ILE A 182 1.13 -16.16 17.85
N THR A 183 1.75 -16.94 16.96
CA THR A 183 1.31 -17.03 15.56
C THR A 183 -0.12 -17.55 15.43
N LYS A 184 -0.51 -18.54 16.24
CA LYS A 184 -1.90 -19.03 16.30
C LYS A 184 -2.87 -17.96 16.80
N ALA A 185 -2.50 -17.20 17.82
CA ALA A 185 -3.35 -16.12 18.34
C ALA A 185 -3.61 -15.04 17.29
N VAL A 186 -2.57 -14.58 16.59
CA VAL A 186 -2.72 -13.61 15.50
C VAL A 186 -3.51 -14.19 14.33
N PHE A 187 -3.22 -15.43 13.93
CA PHE A 187 -3.97 -16.09 12.86
C PHE A 187 -5.45 -16.25 13.20
N ASN A 188 -5.80 -16.63 14.43
CA ASN A 188 -7.20 -16.78 14.85
C ASN A 188 -7.96 -15.46 14.73
N GLN A 189 -7.34 -14.35 15.13
CA GLN A 189 -7.94 -13.01 14.94
C GLN A 189 -8.13 -12.68 13.46
N LEU A 190 -7.13 -12.98 12.63
CA LEU A 190 -7.14 -12.67 11.20
C LEU A 190 -7.74 -13.79 10.34
N ARG A 191 -8.33 -14.82 10.96
CA ARG A 191 -8.83 -16.01 10.27
C ARG A 191 -9.85 -15.66 9.19
N PRO A 192 -10.81 -14.72 9.40
CA PRO A 192 -11.74 -14.32 8.34
C PRO A 192 -11.05 -13.74 7.09
N ILE A 193 -9.85 -13.17 7.27
CA ILE A 193 -9.05 -12.53 6.21
C ILE A 193 -8.15 -13.56 5.51
N LEU A 194 -7.49 -14.41 6.31
CA LEU A 194 -6.40 -15.27 5.87
C LEU A 194 -6.82 -16.70 5.48
N ALA A 195 -7.88 -17.24 6.07
CA ALA A 195 -8.26 -18.63 5.84
C ALA A 195 -8.72 -18.91 4.40
N ASN A 196 -8.59 -20.17 3.98
CA ASN A 196 -9.04 -20.65 2.66
C ASN A 196 -8.45 -19.84 1.50
N SER A 197 -7.17 -19.48 1.62
CA SER A 197 -6.51 -18.66 0.63
C SER A 197 -6.27 -19.38 -0.69
N THR A 198 -6.29 -18.62 -1.77
CA THR A 198 -6.06 -19.10 -3.14
C THR A 198 -4.99 -18.26 -3.84
N PHE A 199 -4.44 -18.80 -4.92
CA PHE A 199 -3.47 -18.07 -5.75
C PHE A 199 -4.11 -17.03 -6.65
N MET A 200 -3.34 -15.99 -6.95
CA MET A 200 -3.61 -15.11 -8.08
C MET A 200 -2.88 -15.60 -9.32
N SER A 201 -3.50 -15.50 -10.50
CA SER A 201 -2.80 -15.80 -11.75
C SER A 201 -1.81 -14.68 -12.14
N PRO A 202 -0.70 -14.97 -12.86
CA PRO A 202 0.22 -13.93 -13.33
C PRO A 202 -0.47 -12.83 -14.17
N ASP A 203 -1.53 -13.18 -14.91
CA ASP A 203 -2.32 -12.22 -15.69
C ASP A 203 -3.04 -11.18 -14.81
N GLU A 204 -3.62 -11.64 -13.69
CA GLU A 204 -4.26 -10.77 -12.70
C GLU A 204 -3.24 -9.93 -11.93
N VAL A 205 -2.06 -10.49 -11.62
CA VAL A 205 -0.95 -9.73 -11.04
C VAL A 205 -0.60 -8.56 -11.96
N LEU A 206 -0.42 -8.83 -13.26
CA LEU A 206 -0.09 -7.79 -14.24
C LEU A 206 -1.19 -6.74 -14.39
N LYS A 207 -2.48 -7.12 -14.34
CA LYS A 207 -3.61 -6.16 -14.39
C LYS A 207 -3.58 -5.16 -13.24
N LYS A 208 -3.08 -5.59 -12.07
CA LYS A 208 -2.99 -4.77 -10.86
C LYS A 208 -1.65 -4.07 -10.72
N TRP A 209 -0.67 -4.40 -11.55
CA TRP A 209 0.66 -3.83 -11.48
C TRP A 209 0.66 -2.43 -12.08
N HIS A 210 1.06 -1.42 -11.30
CA HIS A 210 1.12 -0.04 -11.79
C HIS A 210 2.13 0.09 -12.93
N ILE A 211 1.66 0.04 -14.18
CA ILE A 211 2.50 0.00 -15.38
C ILE A 211 3.23 1.32 -15.68
N ALA A 212 2.76 2.43 -15.08
CA ALA A 212 3.40 3.75 -15.16
C ALA A 212 4.61 3.90 -14.22
N TYR A 213 4.87 2.93 -13.34
CA TYR A 213 6.02 2.99 -12.45
C TYR A 213 7.29 2.49 -13.14
N SER A 214 8.45 2.82 -12.54
CA SER A 214 9.76 2.32 -12.96
C SER A 214 9.77 0.80 -13.04
N TRP A 215 10.47 0.26 -14.02
CA TRP A 215 10.75 -1.18 -14.09
C TRP A 215 11.52 -1.67 -12.86
N GLY A 216 12.52 -0.90 -12.42
CA GLY A 216 13.49 -1.30 -11.41
C GLY A 216 14.68 -2.06 -11.99
N PHE A 217 15.35 -2.89 -11.20
CA PHE A 217 16.53 -3.62 -11.66
C PHE A 217 16.17 -4.70 -12.71
N PRO A 218 17.06 -4.99 -13.69
CA PRO A 218 18.21 -4.16 -14.09
C PRO A 218 17.77 -3.03 -15.04
N TYR A 219 16.54 -3.08 -15.57
CA TYR A 219 16.13 -2.28 -16.72
C TYR A 219 15.62 -0.87 -16.40
N ARG A 220 16.00 -0.27 -15.27
CA ARG A 220 15.56 1.08 -14.91
C ARG A 220 16.05 2.14 -15.90
N PHE A 221 17.21 1.91 -16.52
CA PHE A 221 17.90 2.86 -17.39
C PHE A 221 18.31 2.22 -18.72
N VAL A 222 17.43 1.41 -19.33
CA VAL A 222 17.72 0.76 -20.64
C VAL A 222 17.80 1.78 -21.77
N ASP A 223 17.03 2.86 -21.67
CA ASP A 223 16.96 3.92 -22.68
C ASP A 223 17.92 5.08 -22.35
N GLY A 224 19.14 4.76 -21.94
CA GLY A 224 20.10 5.74 -21.43
C GLY A 224 19.73 6.22 -20.02
N ASN A 225 19.98 7.50 -19.70
CA ASN A 225 19.80 8.03 -18.35
C ASN A 225 18.33 8.28 -17.94
N GLU A 226 17.37 7.94 -18.80
CA GLU A 226 15.95 8.12 -18.52
C GLU A 226 15.34 6.93 -17.78
N ASN A 227 14.40 7.23 -16.89
CA ASN A 227 13.67 6.19 -16.17
C ASN A 227 12.78 5.40 -17.14
N THR A 228 13.04 4.09 -17.23
CA THR A 228 12.28 3.19 -18.09
C THR A 228 11.05 2.67 -17.34
N PHE A 229 9.87 2.99 -17.86
CA PHE A 229 8.59 2.56 -17.30
C PHE A 229 8.25 1.11 -17.65
N ARG A 230 7.47 0.46 -16.79
CA ARG A 230 7.06 -0.94 -16.98
C ARG A 230 6.30 -1.16 -18.28
N ARG A 231 5.39 -0.24 -18.63
CA ARG A 231 4.65 -0.28 -19.90
C ARG A 231 5.61 -0.38 -21.09
N LYS A 232 6.64 0.49 -21.13
CA LYS A 232 7.64 0.53 -22.20
C LYS A 232 8.45 -0.77 -22.27
N MET A 233 8.88 -1.30 -21.13
CA MET A 233 9.60 -2.58 -21.07
C MET A 233 8.77 -3.76 -21.57
N ILE A 234 7.50 -3.84 -21.16
CA ILE A 234 6.59 -4.89 -21.64
C ILE A 234 6.43 -4.82 -23.16
N HIS A 235 6.36 -3.61 -23.74
CA HIS A 235 6.29 -3.45 -25.20
C HIS A 235 7.58 -3.89 -25.87
N LYS A 236 8.75 -3.53 -25.34
CA LYS A 236 10.06 -3.97 -25.83
C LYS A 236 10.24 -5.49 -25.83
N MET A 237 9.62 -6.19 -24.89
CA MET A 237 9.64 -7.65 -24.82
C MET A 237 8.72 -8.33 -25.85
N GLY A 238 8.02 -7.59 -26.71
CA GLY A 238 7.02 -8.15 -27.63
C GLY A 238 5.60 -8.15 -27.06
N GLY A 239 5.34 -7.34 -26.03
CA GLY A 239 4.01 -7.11 -25.47
C GLY A 239 3.64 -8.05 -24.31
N ARG A 240 2.39 -7.88 -23.85
CA ARG A 240 1.85 -8.52 -22.64
C ARG A 240 2.03 -10.04 -22.62
N GLN A 241 1.73 -10.72 -23.72
CA GLN A 241 1.74 -12.19 -23.78
C GLN A 241 3.15 -12.76 -23.64
N VAL A 242 4.13 -12.17 -24.32
CA VAL A 242 5.53 -12.59 -24.24
C VAL A 242 6.09 -12.35 -22.84
N PHE A 243 5.80 -11.19 -22.25
CA PHE A 243 6.17 -10.90 -20.86
C PHE A 243 5.57 -11.93 -19.88
N LEU A 244 4.28 -12.23 -19.96
CA LEU A 244 3.65 -13.22 -19.10
C LEU A 244 4.22 -14.63 -19.30
N LYS A 245 4.59 -15.01 -20.51
CA LYS A 245 5.29 -16.29 -20.79
C LYS A 245 6.63 -16.36 -20.05
N LYS A 246 7.43 -15.28 -20.10
CA LYS A 246 8.72 -15.19 -19.39
C LYS A 246 8.54 -15.22 -17.86
N ILE A 247 7.52 -14.52 -17.33
CA ILE A 247 7.18 -14.62 -15.91
C ILE A 247 6.81 -16.05 -15.52
N LYS A 248 5.99 -16.76 -16.31
CA LYS A 248 5.66 -18.16 -16.04
C LYS A 248 6.90 -19.06 -16.06
N GLN A 249 7.79 -18.88 -17.03
CA GLN A 249 9.07 -19.59 -17.09
C GLN A 249 9.90 -19.39 -15.81
N TYR A 250 9.97 -18.16 -15.29
CA TYR A 250 10.64 -17.90 -14.01
C TYR A 250 9.94 -18.60 -12.84
N LEU A 251 8.62 -18.49 -12.73
CA LEU A 251 7.86 -19.08 -11.63
C LEU A 251 8.00 -20.61 -11.62
N GLU A 252 7.94 -21.24 -12.78
CA GLU A 252 8.06 -22.70 -12.98
C GLU A 252 9.49 -23.22 -12.84
N GLY A 253 10.50 -22.37 -13.06
CA GLY A 253 11.91 -22.76 -13.00
C GLY A 253 12.43 -23.06 -11.60
N GLU A 254 13.52 -23.84 -11.54
CA GLU A 254 14.20 -24.30 -10.32
C GLU A 254 15.03 -23.24 -9.61
N VAL A 255 15.29 -22.11 -10.29
CA VAL A 255 16.14 -21.06 -9.77
C VAL A 255 15.28 -19.99 -9.09
N ALA A 256 15.65 -19.64 -7.85
CA ALA A 256 15.24 -18.41 -7.19
C ALA A 256 16.45 -17.46 -7.16
N ILE A 257 16.33 -16.31 -7.80
CA ILE A 257 17.37 -15.28 -7.75
C ILE A 257 17.12 -14.34 -6.56
N PRO A 258 18.19 -13.85 -5.90
CA PRO A 258 18.06 -12.80 -4.89
C PRO A 258 17.41 -11.53 -5.47
N SER A 259 16.66 -10.80 -4.64
CA SER A 259 16.10 -9.52 -5.05
C SER A 259 17.19 -8.44 -5.12
N VAL A 260 17.12 -7.60 -6.16
CA VAL A 260 17.88 -6.37 -6.25
C VAL A 260 16.91 -5.20 -6.23
N SER A 261 16.72 -4.63 -5.04
CA SER A 261 15.84 -3.50 -4.83
C SER A 261 16.63 -2.20 -5.03
N HIS A 262 16.02 -1.24 -5.72
CA HIS A 262 16.63 0.08 -5.89
C HIS A 262 16.10 1.06 -4.85
N VAL A 263 16.99 1.93 -4.37
CA VAL A 263 16.72 2.83 -3.26
C VAL A 263 16.77 4.28 -3.70
N PHE A 264 15.72 5.02 -3.39
CA PHE A 264 15.58 6.45 -3.70
C PHE A 264 14.83 7.19 -2.59
N LEU A 265 14.96 8.52 -2.53
CA LEU A 265 14.22 9.33 -1.55
C LEU A 265 12.75 9.40 -1.93
N LYS A 266 11.88 9.27 -0.93
CA LYS A 266 10.44 9.50 -1.12
C LYS A 266 10.22 10.99 -1.38
N ASP A 267 9.47 11.30 -2.43
CA ASP A 267 8.94 12.65 -2.66
C ASP A 267 7.69 12.83 -1.80
N GLU A 268 7.76 13.71 -0.81
CA GLU A 268 6.68 13.97 0.13
C GLU A 268 6.84 15.35 0.79
N VAL A 269 5.73 15.85 1.35
CA VAL A 269 5.73 17.05 2.20
C VAL A 269 5.97 16.63 3.64
N LEU A 270 7.03 17.13 4.26
CA LEU A 270 7.36 16.91 5.67
C LEU A 270 7.28 18.19 6.48
N LYS A 271 6.97 18.08 7.77
CA LYS A 271 7.12 19.19 8.72
C LYS A 271 8.58 19.69 8.72
N LEU A 272 8.78 21.00 8.79
CA LEU A 272 10.10 21.64 8.84
C LEU A 272 11.03 20.99 9.89
N SER A 273 10.50 20.73 11.08
CA SER A 273 11.22 20.10 12.20
C SER A 273 11.77 18.71 11.86
N LYS A 274 11.02 17.89 11.09
CA LYS A 274 11.49 16.55 10.67
C LYS A 274 12.73 16.63 9.79
N VAL A 275 12.84 17.69 8.99
CA VAL A 275 13.97 17.86 8.07
C VAL A 275 15.15 18.54 8.74
N GLN A 276 14.92 19.63 9.46
CA GLN A 276 16.00 20.42 10.07
C GLN A 276 16.55 19.79 11.36
N ILE A 277 15.67 19.32 12.24
CA ILE A 277 16.03 18.83 13.58
C ILE A 277 16.32 17.33 13.50
N GLU A 278 15.36 16.55 13.01
CA GLU A 278 15.48 15.09 13.03
C GLU A 278 16.32 14.55 11.86
N LYS A 279 16.53 15.36 10.81
CA LYS A 279 17.22 14.97 9.56
C LYS A 279 16.65 13.67 8.99
N LYS A 280 15.33 13.51 9.07
CA LYS A 280 14.60 12.31 8.65
C LYS A 280 13.98 12.55 7.27
N ILE A 281 14.61 12.01 6.23
CA ILE A 281 13.99 11.80 4.92
C ILE A 281 13.86 10.29 4.70
N ARG A 282 12.67 9.86 4.29
CA ARG A 282 12.40 8.45 4.03
C ARG A 282 13.00 8.02 2.70
N SER A 283 13.57 6.83 2.67
CA SER A 283 13.90 6.14 1.43
C SER A 283 12.84 5.09 1.09
N ILE A 284 12.55 4.95 -0.19
CA ILE A 284 11.77 3.86 -0.76
C ILE A 284 12.74 2.79 -1.25
N ILE A 285 12.54 1.56 -0.77
CA ILE A 285 13.23 0.36 -1.27
C ILE A 285 12.28 -0.34 -2.23
N ALA A 286 12.41 -0.03 -3.52
CA ALA A 286 11.51 -0.54 -4.55
C ALA A 286 12.01 -1.86 -5.11
N MET A 287 11.14 -2.85 -4.99
CA MET A 287 11.38 -4.25 -5.35
C MET A 287 11.40 -4.48 -6.86
N ASP A 288 12.17 -5.47 -7.29
CA ASP A 288 12.23 -5.93 -8.68
C ASP A 288 10.94 -6.66 -9.13
N PRO A 289 10.69 -6.77 -10.45
CA PRO A 289 9.49 -7.40 -10.98
C PRO A 289 9.33 -8.88 -10.59
N LEU A 290 10.41 -9.66 -10.56
CA LEU A 290 10.30 -11.10 -10.32
C LEU A 290 9.88 -11.39 -8.88
N THR A 291 10.47 -10.68 -7.92
CA THR A 291 10.07 -10.73 -6.51
C THR A 291 8.66 -10.15 -6.31
N TYR A 292 8.28 -9.10 -7.05
CA TYR A 292 6.90 -8.58 -7.04
C TYR A 292 5.87 -9.61 -7.46
N PHE A 293 6.09 -10.29 -8.59
CA PHE A 293 5.19 -11.31 -9.07
C PHE A 293 5.10 -12.48 -8.09
N ASN A 294 6.23 -12.97 -7.60
CA ASN A 294 6.25 -14.05 -6.59
C ASN A 294 5.41 -13.68 -5.35
N GLY A 295 5.62 -12.47 -4.81
CA GLY A 295 4.89 -11.98 -3.63
C GLY A 295 3.39 -11.81 -3.85
N ILE A 296 2.96 -11.17 -4.94
CA ILE A 296 1.52 -10.95 -5.19
C ILE A 296 0.79 -12.26 -5.51
N LEU A 297 1.42 -13.20 -6.21
CA LEU A 297 0.79 -14.49 -6.53
C LEU A 297 0.28 -15.21 -5.28
N VAL A 298 1.05 -15.20 -4.19
CA VAL A 298 0.75 -15.94 -2.95
C VAL A 298 0.15 -15.10 -1.83
N ASN A 299 0.20 -13.77 -1.92
CA ASN A 299 -0.34 -12.91 -0.87
C ASN A 299 -1.59 -12.14 -1.29
N SER A 300 -1.87 -12.01 -2.59
CA SER A 300 -2.91 -11.06 -3.03
C SER A 300 -4.32 -11.44 -2.63
N HIS A 301 -4.67 -12.73 -2.58
CA HIS A 301 -6.00 -13.14 -2.09
C HIS A 301 -6.23 -12.67 -0.66
N GLN A 302 -5.30 -13.00 0.24
CA GLN A 302 -5.30 -12.53 1.63
C GLN A 302 -5.34 -11.00 1.71
N ASN A 303 -4.51 -10.32 0.92
CA ASN A 303 -4.38 -8.87 0.97
C ASN A 303 -5.64 -8.12 0.52
N LYS A 304 -6.50 -8.73 -0.30
CA LYS A 304 -7.79 -8.14 -0.70
C LYS A 304 -8.89 -8.32 0.34
N ASN A 305 -8.73 -9.30 1.22
CA ASN A 305 -9.74 -9.64 2.22
C ASN A 305 -9.58 -8.83 3.51
N PHE A 306 -8.56 -7.96 3.60
CA PHE A 306 -8.40 -7.12 4.78
C PHE A 306 -9.62 -6.24 4.98
N ASP A 307 -10.11 -6.29 6.21
CA ASP A 307 -11.35 -5.65 6.63
C ASP A 307 -11.05 -4.72 7.81
N PRO A 308 -11.29 -3.41 7.65
CA PRO A 308 -11.21 -2.41 8.71
C PRO A 308 -11.89 -2.79 10.02
N MET A 309 -12.96 -3.60 9.97
CA MET A 309 -13.72 -3.99 11.14
C MET A 309 -13.03 -5.06 12.00
N ASN A 310 -12.00 -5.73 11.48
CA ASN A 310 -11.31 -6.82 12.14
C ASN A 310 -9.95 -6.42 12.76
N GLY A 311 -9.78 -5.13 13.08
CA GLY A 311 -8.57 -4.60 13.72
C GLY A 311 -7.42 -4.25 12.76
N CYS A 312 -7.68 -4.29 11.45
CA CYS A 312 -6.75 -3.84 10.42
C CYS A 312 -7.41 -2.82 9.51
N ALA A 313 -7.00 -1.57 9.56
CA ALA A 313 -7.63 -0.49 8.80
C ALA A 313 -7.19 -0.42 7.32
N ILE A 314 -6.57 -1.47 6.77
CA ILE A 314 -6.18 -1.50 5.36
C ILE A 314 -7.45 -1.51 4.49
N GLY A 315 -7.49 -0.63 3.49
CA GLY A 315 -8.66 -0.45 2.63
C GLY A 315 -9.77 0.39 3.26
N MET A 316 -9.57 0.93 4.47
CA MET A 316 -10.52 1.86 5.09
C MET A 316 -10.66 3.11 4.23
N SER A 317 -11.90 3.44 3.88
CA SER A 317 -12.23 4.75 3.31
C SER A 317 -12.20 5.81 4.41
N SER A 318 -11.53 6.92 4.14
CA SER A 318 -11.54 8.11 5.01
C SER A 318 -12.86 8.89 4.91
N ALA A 319 -13.62 8.68 3.82
CA ALA A 319 -15.00 9.10 3.69
C ALA A 319 -15.94 8.01 4.22
N TYR A 320 -17.16 8.37 4.62
CA TYR A 320 -18.24 7.47 5.07
C TYR A 320 -18.16 6.99 6.54
N ALA A 321 -19.08 6.10 6.91
CA ALA A 321 -19.35 5.66 8.27
C ALA A 321 -18.30 4.70 8.88
N ILE A 322 -17.28 4.26 8.12
CA ILE A 322 -16.32 3.26 8.61
C ILE A 322 -15.42 3.78 9.74
N PRO A 323 -14.78 4.97 9.66
CA PRO A 323 -13.98 5.46 10.77
C PRO A 323 -14.78 5.62 12.08
N PRO A 324 -16.00 6.21 12.09
CA PRO A 324 -16.85 6.18 13.27
C PRO A 324 -17.11 4.77 13.82
N LEU A 325 -17.45 3.79 12.96
CA LEU A 325 -17.69 2.41 13.40
C LEU A 325 -16.46 1.77 14.06
N ILE A 326 -15.25 2.06 13.57
CA ILE A 326 -14.02 1.60 14.20
C ILE A 326 -13.89 2.22 15.59
N PHE A 327 -14.06 3.54 15.72
CA PHE A 327 -14.00 4.21 17.02
C PHE A 327 -15.07 3.70 17.99
N GLU A 328 -16.29 3.39 17.53
CA GLU A 328 -17.32 2.75 18.36
C GLU A 328 -16.87 1.40 18.93
N GLN A 329 -16.10 0.60 18.17
CA GLN A 329 -15.53 -0.65 18.71
C GLN A 329 -14.50 -0.39 19.83
N HIS A 330 -13.83 0.76 19.80
CA HIS A 330 -12.92 1.18 20.86
C HIS A 330 -13.66 1.79 22.05
N ARG A 331 -14.84 2.39 21.88
CA ARG A 331 -15.59 3.10 22.92
C ARG A 331 -15.95 2.24 24.14
N SER A 332 -16.10 0.93 23.98
CA SER A 332 -16.40 0.01 25.10
C SER A 332 -15.23 -0.26 26.05
N TYR A 333 -14.09 0.42 25.86
CA TYR A 333 -12.88 0.26 26.64
C TYR A 333 -12.58 1.52 27.45
N LYS A 334 -12.01 1.35 28.65
CA LYS A 334 -11.77 2.44 29.60
C LYS A 334 -10.63 3.39 29.23
N VAL A 335 -9.62 2.90 28.54
CA VAL A 335 -8.39 3.66 28.24
C VAL A 335 -7.96 3.35 26.83
N HIS A 336 -7.50 4.38 26.13
CA HIS A 336 -7.06 4.34 24.75
C HIS A 336 -5.65 4.92 24.64
N LEU A 337 -4.75 4.16 24.03
CA LEU A 337 -3.37 4.56 23.73
C LEU A 337 -3.23 4.69 22.23
N GLN A 338 -2.91 5.90 21.76
CA GLN A 338 -2.44 6.13 20.40
C GLN A 338 -0.93 5.98 20.39
N MET A 339 -0.43 5.07 19.54
CA MET A 339 1.00 4.78 19.48
C MET A 339 1.50 4.71 18.04
N ASP A 340 2.78 5.00 17.87
CA ASP A 340 3.50 4.99 16.60
C ASP A 340 4.79 4.17 16.70
N ILE A 341 4.95 3.18 15.83
CA ILE A 341 6.18 2.38 15.75
C ILE A 341 7.16 3.06 14.79
N THR A 342 8.19 3.68 15.34
CA THR A 342 9.18 4.41 14.54
C THR A 342 9.99 3.45 13.66
N ALA A 343 9.96 3.71 12.35
CA ALA A 343 10.68 2.95 11.34
C ALA A 343 10.38 1.43 11.40
N MET A 344 9.10 1.09 11.55
CA MET A 344 8.64 -0.29 11.71
C MET A 344 9.23 -1.29 10.70
N ASP A 345 9.28 -0.93 9.41
CA ASP A 345 9.85 -1.80 8.38
C ASP A 345 11.27 -2.25 8.75
N LEU A 346 12.10 -1.34 9.24
CA LEU A 346 13.51 -1.59 9.57
C LEU A 346 13.69 -2.46 10.82
N THR A 347 12.73 -2.45 11.75
CA THR A 347 12.83 -3.16 13.02
C THR A 347 12.37 -4.61 12.93
N MET A 348 11.78 -5.02 11.80
CA MET A 348 11.35 -6.40 11.60
C MET A 348 12.56 -7.35 11.56
N SER A 349 12.66 -8.16 12.60
CA SER A 349 13.69 -9.18 12.78
C SER A 349 13.42 -10.41 11.92
N TYR A 350 14.41 -11.30 11.72
CA TYR A 350 14.17 -12.53 10.95
C TYR A 350 13.12 -13.44 11.62
N ASN A 351 13.10 -13.44 12.95
CA ASN A 351 12.13 -14.22 13.71
C ASN A 351 10.70 -13.73 13.44
N TYR A 352 10.48 -12.41 13.38
CA TYR A 352 9.17 -11.86 13.03
C TYR A 352 8.80 -12.09 11.57
N MET A 353 9.77 -12.07 10.64
CA MET A 353 9.55 -12.48 9.24
C MET A 353 9.08 -13.94 9.14
N ARG A 354 9.71 -14.84 9.90
CA ARG A 354 9.27 -16.24 10.00
C ARG A 354 7.87 -16.38 10.56
N MET A 355 7.56 -15.66 11.65
CA MET A 355 6.23 -15.67 12.26
C MET A 355 5.17 -15.15 11.28
N LEU A 356 5.46 -14.08 10.55
CA LEU A 356 4.62 -13.53 9.49
C LEU A 356 4.36 -14.56 8.39
N MET A 357 5.42 -15.21 7.90
CA MET A 357 5.30 -16.31 6.93
C MET A 357 4.41 -17.43 7.48
N LYS A 358 4.62 -17.84 8.73
CA LYS A 358 3.82 -18.89 9.39
C LYS A 358 2.35 -18.52 9.49
N ILE A 359 2.03 -17.31 9.94
CA ILE A 359 0.66 -16.77 10.03
C ILE A 359 -0.01 -16.83 8.66
N ARG A 360 0.68 -16.40 7.60
CA ARG A 360 0.13 -16.42 6.24
C ARG A 360 -0.03 -17.84 5.68
N MET A 361 0.90 -18.74 5.97
CA MET A 361 0.86 -20.14 5.55
C MET A 361 -0.29 -20.92 6.19
N MET A 362 -0.71 -20.58 7.40
CA MET A 362 -1.92 -21.15 8.03
C MET A 362 -3.18 -20.88 7.18
N GLY A 363 -3.20 -19.81 6.40
CA GLY A 363 -4.28 -19.51 5.45
C GLY A 363 -4.41 -20.52 4.30
N TYR A 364 -3.37 -21.31 4.05
CA TYR A 364 -3.27 -22.29 2.97
C TYR A 364 -3.31 -23.76 3.47
N GLU A 365 -3.74 -24.00 4.72
CA GLU A 365 -3.75 -25.32 5.36
C GLU A 365 -4.39 -26.40 4.47
N ASN A 366 -5.51 -26.08 3.82
CA ASN A 366 -6.27 -27.01 2.96
C ASN A 366 -5.99 -26.82 1.46
N HIS A 367 -4.97 -26.05 1.08
CA HIS A 367 -4.72 -25.75 -0.33
C HIS A 367 -4.07 -26.94 -1.04
N PRO A 368 -4.58 -27.41 -2.21
CA PRO A 368 -4.03 -28.57 -2.93
C PRO A 368 -2.56 -28.45 -3.34
N GLN A 369 -2.06 -27.21 -3.42
CA GLN A 369 -0.69 -26.89 -3.80
C GLN A 369 0.08 -26.22 -2.65
N ARG A 370 -0.26 -26.54 -1.39
CA ARG A 370 0.34 -25.93 -0.19
C ARG A 370 1.87 -25.90 -0.21
N ASP A 371 2.52 -27.00 -0.58
CA ASP A 371 4.00 -27.07 -0.64
C ASP A 371 4.60 -26.03 -1.60
N ARG A 372 3.91 -25.77 -2.72
CA ARG A 372 4.32 -24.74 -3.69
C ARG A 372 4.11 -23.33 -3.15
N VAL A 373 3.02 -23.10 -2.42
CA VAL A 373 2.79 -21.83 -1.70
C VAL A 373 3.93 -21.59 -0.73
N GLU A 374 4.29 -22.61 0.05
CA GLU A 374 5.31 -22.54 1.08
C GLU A 374 6.67 -22.17 0.48
N MET A 375 7.06 -22.84 -0.61
CA MET A 375 8.26 -22.50 -1.36
C MET A 375 8.25 -21.05 -1.85
N MET A 376 7.17 -20.61 -2.50
CA MET A 376 7.06 -19.24 -3.02
C MET A 376 7.10 -18.18 -1.93
N MET A 377 6.38 -18.40 -0.82
CA MET A 377 6.40 -17.53 0.37
C MET A 377 7.78 -17.48 1.00
N LYS A 378 8.45 -18.63 1.17
CA LYS A 378 9.80 -18.69 1.71
C LYS A 378 10.77 -17.90 0.83
N THR A 379 10.79 -18.17 -0.48
CA THR A 379 11.63 -17.41 -1.43
C THR A 379 11.33 -15.92 -1.37
N TYR A 380 10.06 -15.54 -1.29
CA TYR A 380 9.66 -14.15 -1.22
C TYR A 380 10.15 -13.47 0.06
N TYR A 381 9.88 -14.04 1.23
CA TYR A 381 10.31 -13.46 2.52
C TYR A 381 11.83 -13.50 2.71
N ASP A 382 12.51 -14.55 2.24
CA ASP A 382 13.96 -14.61 2.23
C ASP A 382 14.54 -13.50 1.33
N ASN A 383 13.98 -13.28 0.14
CA ASN A 383 14.38 -12.17 -0.75
C ASN A 383 14.07 -10.79 -0.16
N LEU A 384 13.02 -10.67 0.65
CA LEU A 384 12.71 -9.42 1.33
C LEU A 384 13.64 -9.12 2.49
N TYR A 385 14.15 -10.14 3.17
CA TYR A 385 15.08 -10.00 4.29
C TYR A 385 16.53 -9.84 3.79
N ASN A 386 16.92 -10.68 2.83
CA ASN A 386 18.24 -10.74 2.18
C ASN A 386 18.12 -10.22 0.74
N SER A 387 18.26 -8.91 0.54
CA SER A 387 18.24 -8.29 -0.78
C SER A 387 19.43 -7.39 -1.00
N TYR A 388 19.88 -7.29 -2.24
CA TYR A 388 20.75 -6.21 -2.67
C TYR A 388 19.97 -4.89 -2.69
N LEU A 389 20.55 -3.86 -2.09
CA LEU A 389 20.05 -2.49 -2.09
C LEU A 389 20.94 -1.64 -2.98
N TRP A 390 20.46 -1.34 -4.19
CA TRP A 390 21.14 -0.45 -5.14
C TRP A 390 20.72 1.01 -4.90
N THR A 391 21.64 1.81 -4.34
CA THR A 391 21.43 3.25 -4.16
C THR A 391 21.58 3.96 -5.49
N LEU A 392 20.49 4.57 -5.98
CA LEU A 392 20.48 5.15 -7.32
C LEU A 392 21.39 6.37 -7.48
N TYR A 393 21.79 7.04 -6.40
CA TYR A 393 22.50 8.33 -6.48
C TYR A 393 24.01 8.20 -6.62
N ASP A 394 24.61 7.15 -6.05
CA ASP A 394 26.05 6.90 -6.12
C ASP A 394 26.40 5.52 -6.69
N GLY A 395 25.38 4.73 -7.05
CA GLY A 395 25.55 3.43 -7.67
C GLY A 395 25.96 2.34 -6.69
N GLU A 396 26.10 2.64 -5.39
CA GLU A 396 26.53 1.68 -4.38
C GLU A 396 25.47 0.58 -4.21
N VAL A 397 25.90 -0.68 -4.17
CA VAL A 397 25.04 -1.82 -3.89
C VAL A 397 25.59 -2.59 -2.70
N LYS A 398 24.72 -2.82 -1.71
CA LYS A 398 25.02 -3.56 -0.48
C LYS A 398 23.93 -4.57 -0.19
N ILE A 399 24.26 -5.70 0.41
CA ILE A 399 23.26 -6.67 0.86
C ILE A 399 22.72 -6.22 2.21
N LYS A 400 21.39 -6.14 2.33
CA LYS A 400 20.75 -5.98 3.64
C LYS A 400 20.46 -7.36 4.25
N HIS A 401 20.53 -7.44 5.57
CA HIS A 401 20.23 -8.65 6.36
C HIS A 401 19.29 -8.34 7.53
N ARG A 402 18.38 -7.39 7.33
CA ARG A 402 17.40 -6.99 8.34
C ARG A 402 16.28 -6.16 7.72
N GLY A 403 15.17 -6.13 8.44
CA GLY A 403 14.04 -5.29 8.11
C GLY A 403 13.37 -5.67 6.80
N HIS A 404 12.18 -5.13 6.63
CA HIS A 404 11.41 -5.25 5.42
C HIS A 404 11.79 -4.18 4.38
N SER A 405 11.27 -4.30 3.16
CA SER A 405 11.51 -3.32 2.10
C SER A 405 10.29 -2.40 1.98
N THR A 406 10.47 -1.09 2.09
CA THR A 406 9.35 -0.10 2.14
C THR A 406 8.54 0.04 0.84
N GLY A 407 9.04 -0.48 -0.28
CA GLY A 407 8.39 -0.44 -1.60
C GLY A 407 8.03 -1.83 -2.14
N GLN A 408 7.88 -2.82 -1.26
CA GLN A 408 7.48 -4.16 -1.66
C GLN A 408 5.93 -4.26 -1.83
N SER A 409 5.44 -5.37 -2.37
CA SER A 409 4.06 -5.55 -2.83
C SER A 409 3.00 -5.78 -1.73
N THR A 410 3.40 -6.00 -0.48
CA THR A 410 2.54 -6.36 0.66
C THR A 410 2.85 -5.53 1.92
N VAL A 411 3.48 -4.35 1.77
CA VAL A 411 4.09 -3.57 2.88
C VAL A 411 3.10 -3.35 4.00
N ASN A 412 1.94 -2.78 3.68
CA ASN A 412 0.94 -2.44 4.69
C ASN A 412 0.36 -3.70 5.35
N PRO A 413 -0.11 -4.73 4.60
CA PRO A 413 -0.54 -6.00 5.19
C PRO A 413 0.46 -6.62 6.15
N ASP A 414 1.73 -6.70 5.73
CA ASP A 414 2.78 -7.34 6.51
C ASP A 414 3.13 -6.53 7.77
N ASN A 415 3.18 -5.20 7.65
CA ASN A 415 3.40 -4.34 8.81
C ASN A 415 2.23 -4.40 9.79
N THR A 416 0.98 -4.49 9.33
CA THR A 416 -0.16 -4.68 10.23
C THR A 416 -0.09 -6.03 10.95
N ILE A 417 0.18 -7.13 10.24
CA ILE A 417 0.32 -8.45 10.90
C ILE A 417 1.49 -8.42 11.90
N TYR A 418 2.60 -7.78 11.54
CA TYR A 418 3.74 -7.58 12.44
C TYR A 418 3.38 -6.76 13.68
N CYS A 419 2.61 -5.67 13.52
CA CYS A 419 2.12 -4.85 14.63
C CYS A 419 1.33 -5.69 15.62
N LEU A 420 0.34 -6.45 15.13
CA LEU A 420 -0.46 -7.35 15.95
C LEU A 420 0.40 -8.40 16.66
N THR A 421 1.38 -8.95 15.95
CA THR A 421 2.32 -9.94 16.50
C THR A 421 3.13 -9.36 17.66
N LEU A 422 3.64 -8.13 17.52
CA LEU A 422 4.38 -7.45 18.59
C LEU A 422 3.53 -7.25 19.84
N PHE A 423 2.28 -6.78 19.69
CA PHE A 423 1.39 -6.53 20.82
C PHE A 423 0.92 -7.82 21.50
N VAL A 424 0.62 -8.88 20.74
CA VAL A 424 0.27 -10.19 21.29
C VAL A 424 1.45 -10.80 22.06
N GLU A 425 2.67 -10.67 21.54
CA GLU A 425 3.87 -11.11 22.26
C GLU A 425 4.08 -10.29 23.54
N ALA A 426 4.00 -8.97 23.46
CA ALA A 426 4.15 -8.09 24.62
C ALA A 426 3.12 -8.40 25.71
N TRP A 427 1.87 -8.67 25.32
CA TRP A 427 0.81 -9.09 26.23
C TRP A 427 1.21 -10.34 27.00
N ARG A 428 1.61 -11.40 26.28
CA ARG A 428 2.01 -12.67 26.87
C ARG A 428 3.18 -12.48 27.85
N GLU A 429 4.16 -11.67 27.50
CA GLU A 429 5.34 -11.44 28.35
C GLU A 429 5.07 -10.62 29.59
N LEU A 430 4.37 -9.51 29.42
CA LEU A 430 4.19 -8.55 30.49
C LEU A 430 3.14 -9.04 31.49
N THR A 431 2.06 -9.65 31.01
CA THR A 431 0.96 -10.12 31.87
C THR A 431 1.15 -11.54 32.38
N GLY A 432 1.89 -12.38 31.63
CA GLY A 432 1.95 -13.83 31.86
C GLY A 432 0.71 -14.59 31.40
N MET A 433 -0.27 -13.92 30.77
CA MET A 433 -1.49 -14.54 30.25
C MET A 433 -1.26 -15.20 28.88
N PRO A 434 -2.10 -16.18 28.48
CA PRO A 434 -2.01 -16.79 27.15
C PRO A 434 -2.12 -15.76 26.02
N ALA A 435 -1.40 -15.99 24.92
CA ALA A 435 -1.41 -15.10 23.75
C ALA A 435 -2.83 -14.91 23.15
N ASN A 436 -3.63 -15.99 23.13
CA ASN A 436 -5.02 -15.96 22.64
C ASN A 436 -5.94 -15.06 23.46
N ASP A 437 -5.57 -14.74 24.70
CA ASP A 437 -6.39 -13.90 25.56
C ASP A 437 -6.22 -12.41 25.24
N PHE A 438 -5.18 -12.01 24.49
CA PHE A 438 -4.95 -10.62 24.12
C PHE A 438 -6.21 -9.95 23.55
N PHE A 439 -6.86 -10.56 22.56
CA PHE A 439 -8.05 -10.01 21.89
C PHE A 439 -9.33 -10.10 22.73
N LYS A 440 -9.32 -10.80 23.87
CA LYS A 440 -10.45 -10.82 24.81
C LYS A 440 -10.46 -9.58 25.70
N PHE A 441 -9.28 -9.06 26.02
CA PHE A 441 -9.11 -7.95 26.96
C PHE A 441 -8.78 -6.62 26.27
N ASN A 442 -8.35 -6.67 25.01
CA ASN A 442 -7.86 -5.53 24.27
C ASN A 442 -8.53 -5.44 22.90
N LYS A 443 -8.82 -4.20 22.47
CA LYS A 443 -9.11 -3.86 21.08
C LYS A 443 -7.91 -3.11 20.51
N ILE A 444 -7.38 -3.61 19.40
CA ILE A 444 -6.35 -2.91 18.64
C ILE A 444 -6.84 -2.70 17.20
N THR A 445 -6.61 -1.50 16.69
CA THR A 445 -6.76 -1.20 15.27
C THR A 445 -5.45 -0.64 14.77
N THR A 446 -4.92 -1.20 13.67
CA THR A 446 -3.63 -0.84 13.11
C THR A 446 -3.68 -0.65 11.60
N TYR A 447 -2.89 0.30 11.10
CA TYR A 447 -2.48 0.43 9.71
C TYR A 447 -0.96 0.57 9.68
N GLY A 448 -0.25 -0.53 9.46
CA GLY A 448 1.20 -0.55 9.60
C GLY A 448 1.68 -0.10 10.99
N ASP A 449 2.48 0.96 11.01
CA ASP A 449 3.08 1.56 12.21
C ASP A 449 2.10 2.35 13.07
N ASN A 450 1.04 2.89 12.47
CA ASN A 450 0.01 3.67 13.15
C ASN A 450 -1.00 2.74 13.83
N ASN A 451 -1.25 2.94 15.13
CA ASN A 451 -2.16 2.07 15.87
C ASN A 451 -2.85 2.77 17.05
N VAL A 452 -4.04 2.27 17.36
CA VAL A 452 -4.78 2.59 18.60
C VAL A 452 -5.01 1.29 19.35
N LEU A 453 -4.54 1.23 20.60
CA LEU A 453 -4.78 0.14 21.53
C LEU A 453 -5.73 0.61 22.62
N SER A 454 -6.81 -0.13 22.85
CA SER A 454 -7.75 0.13 23.93
C SER A 454 -7.91 -1.09 24.82
N SER A 455 -7.96 -0.87 26.12
CA SER A 455 -7.98 -1.95 27.10
C SER A 455 -8.81 -1.59 28.32
N ASN A 456 -9.45 -2.63 28.88
CA ASN A 456 -10.16 -2.54 30.16
C ASN A 456 -9.29 -3.01 31.35
N CYS A 457 -8.08 -3.50 31.07
CA CYS A 457 -7.24 -4.18 32.05
C CYS A 457 -5.83 -3.58 32.16
N PHE A 458 -5.61 -2.33 31.75
CA PHE A 458 -4.31 -1.69 32.02
C PHE A 458 -4.05 -1.65 33.53
N ASN A 459 -2.82 -1.96 33.90
CA ASN A 459 -2.33 -2.08 35.27
C ASN A 459 -0.81 -1.87 35.31
N ASP A 460 -0.15 -2.12 36.43
CA ASP A 460 1.30 -1.89 36.58
C ASP A 460 2.17 -2.71 35.61
N LYS A 461 1.67 -3.84 35.10
CA LYS A 461 2.37 -4.71 34.15
C LYS A 461 2.00 -4.44 32.70
N TRP A 462 0.76 -4.04 32.44
CA TRP A 462 0.24 -3.71 31.11
C TRP A 462 -0.15 -2.24 31.11
N ASN A 463 0.75 -1.37 30.69
CA ASN A 463 0.53 0.08 30.55
C ASN A 463 1.48 0.67 29.52
N GLU A 464 1.36 1.96 29.23
CA GLU A 464 2.17 2.65 28.23
C GLU A 464 3.69 2.55 28.47
N ASN A 465 4.13 2.65 29.73
CA ASN A 465 5.55 2.69 30.09
C ASN A 465 6.18 1.30 29.92
N THR A 466 5.54 0.28 30.48
CA THR A 466 5.97 -1.12 30.36
C THR A 466 5.96 -1.61 28.91
N LEU A 467 4.98 -1.17 28.11
CA LEU A 467 4.95 -1.41 26.66
C LEU A 467 6.15 -0.76 25.96
N CYS A 468 6.40 0.53 26.19
CA CYS A 468 7.51 1.24 25.56
C CYS A 468 8.87 0.62 25.95
N GLU A 469 9.05 0.26 27.22
CA GLU A 469 10.25 -0.44 27.70
C GLU A 469 10.42 -1.82 27.07
N TYR A 470 9.33 -2.59 26.95
CA TYR A 470 9.35 -3.91 26.33
C TYR A 470 9.78 -3.82 24.86
N PHE A 471 9.16 -2.93 24.09
CA PHE A 471 9.49 -2.73 22.68
C PHE A 471 10.94 -2.25 22.52
N ALA A 472 11.39 -1.32 23.37
CA ALA A 472 12.78 -0.84 23.35
C ALA A 472 13.79 -1.97 23.59
N LYS A 473 13.53 -2.88 24.54
CA LYS A 473 14.35 -4.09 24.78
C LYS A 473 14.42 -5.01 23.56
N LYS A 474 13.40 -4.99 22.70
CA LYS A 474 13.34 -5.75 21.44
C LYS A 474 13.92 -4.99 20.24
N GLY A 475 14.49 -3.80 20.45
CA GLY A 475 15.02 -2.95 19.38
C GLY A 475 13.93 -2.27 18.55
N VAL A 476 12.70 -2.20 19.05
CA VAL A 476 11.57 -1.52 18.42
C VAL A 476 11.28 -0.23 19.17
N SER A 477 11.24 0.90 18.46
CA SER A 477 10.91 2.19 19.08
C SER A 477 9.41 2.43 18.99
N LEU A 478 8.71 2.23 20.10
CA LEU A 478 7.30 2.57 20.27
C LEU A 478 7.21 3.96 20.90
N ARG A 479 6.44 4.87 20.28
CA ARG A 479 6.17 6.21 20.82
C ARG A 479 4.70 6.30 21.22
N LEU A 480 4.43 6.68 22.45
CA LEU A 480 3.11 7.12 22.88
C LEU A 480 2.85 8.52 22.30
N GLU A 481 1.77 8.66 21.55
CA GLU A 481 1.37 9.96 20.98
C GLU A 481 0.22 10.58 21.78
N ASN A 482 -0.70 9.74 22.27
CA ASN A 482 -1.81 10.16 23.12
C ASN A 482 -2.23 9.04 24.07
N LYS A 483 -2.72 9.41 25.25
CA LYS A 483 -3.39 8.54 26.22
C LYS A 483 -4.65 9.25 26.70
N SER A 484 -5.79 8.56 26.61
CA SER A 484 -7.07 9.12 27.03
C SER A 484 -7.94 8.08 27.73
N GLU A 485 -8.78 8.53 28.66
CA GLU A 485 -9.84 7.73 29.29
C GLU A 485 -11.16 7.77 28.50
N GLY A 486 -11.19 8.53 27.40
CA GLY A 486 -12.26 8.54 26.41
C GLY A 486 -11.69 8.62 24.99
N LEU A 487 -12.56 8.70 23.98
CA LEU A 487 -12.12 8.74 22.59
C LEU A 487 -11.78 10.15 22.08
N GLU A 488 -12.21 11.20 22.79
CA GLU A 488 -11.96 12.59 22.39
C GLU A 488 -10.46 12.84 22.20
N GLY A 489 -10.09 13.36 21.03
CA GLY A 489 -8.70 13.67 20.70
C GLY A 489 -7.84 12.47 20.30
N VAL A 490 -8.35 11.24 20.30
CA VAL A 490 -7.63 10.08 19.77
C VAL A 490 -7.50 10.24 18.25
N GLU A 491 -6.26 10.27 17.76
CA GLU A 491 -5.97 10.37 16.33
C GLU A 491 -5.64 8.98 15.76
N PHE A 492 -6.21 8.67 14.60
CA PHE A 492 -5.83 7.51 13.80
C PHE A 492 -5.88 7.86 12.31
N LEU A 493 -4.81 7.53 11.57
CA LEU A 493 -4.68 7.87 10.14
C LEU A 493 -4.93 9.36 9.82
N SER A 494 -4.42 10.25 10.68
CA SER A 494 -4.60 11.70 10.56
C SER A 494 -6.06 12.16 10.61
N LYS A 495 -6.89 11.41 11.33
CA LYS A 495 -8.26 11.76 11.69
C LYS A 495 -8.38 11.72 13.21
N ILE A 496 -8.86 12.82 13.77
CA ILE A 496 -9.09 12.96 15.20
C ILE A 496 -10.55 12.62 15.45
N TYR A 497 -10.81 11.73 16.39
CA TYR A 497 -12.16 11.48 16.86
C TYR A 497 -12.64 12.69 17.67
N SER A 498 -13.89 13.14 17.41
CA SER A 498 -14.58 14.07 18.28
C SER A 498 -16.07 13.75 18.39
N ASP A 499 -16.62 13.90 19.58
CA ASP A 499 -18.06 13.91 19.85
C ASP A 499 -18.58 15.26 20.35
N SER A 500 -17.81 16.33 20.16
CA SER A 500 -18.21 17.66 20.58
C SER A 500 -19.50 18.13 19.88
N GLU A 501 -20.45 18.66 20.66
CA GLU A 501 -21.71 19.23 20.14
C GLU A 501 -21.43 20.27 19.05
N LYS A 502 -20.39 21.09 19.23
CA LYS A 502 -19.96 22.08 18.24
C LYS A 502 -19.63 21.44 16.88
N GLN A 503 -18.90 20.33 16.87
CA GLN A 503 -18.56 19.65 15.63
C GLN A 503 -19.79 18.97 15.00
N LEU A 504 -20.72 18.47 15.83
CA LEU A 504 -22.00 17.96 15.35
C LEU A 504 -22.83 19.07 14.69
N GLU A 505 -22.91 20.25 15.31
CA GLU A 505 -23.57 21.44 14.77
C GLU A 505 -22.94 21.90 13.45
N GLU A 506 -21.60 21.92 13.37
CA GLU A 506 -20.89 22.24 12.12
C GLU A 506 -21.23 21.25 11.01
N VAL A 507 -21.25 19.94 11.31
CA VAL A 507 -21.65 18.89 10.34
C VAL A 507 -23.09 19.08 9.91
N LEU A 508 -24.02 19.30 10.85
CA LEU A 508 -25.44 19.51 10.55
C LEU A 508 -25.66 20.74 9.67
N LYS A 509 -24.93 21.83 9.94
CA LYS A 509 -24.97 23.04 9.10
C LYS A 509 -24.48 22.76 7.66
N TYR A 510 -23.40 22.00 7.51
CA TYR A 510 -22.91 21.60 6.19
C TYR A 510 -23.92 20.73 5.43
N VAL A 511 -24.60 19.81 6.12
CA VAL A 511 -25.64 18.96 5.52
C VAL A 511 -26.84 19.79 5.10
N SER A 512 -27.34 20.68 5.97
CA SER A 512 -28.46 21.56 5.64
C SER A 512 -28.16 22.49 4.45
N ASP A 513 -26.94 23.02 4.38
CA ASP A 513 -26.48 23.86 3.26
C ASP A 513 -26.35 23.08 1.93
N TYR A 514 -26.18 21.76 2.00
CA TYR A 514 -26.09 20.89 0.82
C TYR A 514 -27.48 20.46 0.32
N GLU A 515 -28.39 20.11 1.23
CA GLU A 515 -29.79 19.81 0.91
C GLU A 515 -30.48 21.05 0.31
N CYS A 516 -30.24 22.24 0.88
CA CYS A 516 -30.80 23.50 0.38
C CYS A 516 -30.28 23.91 -1.02
N LYS A 517 -29.15 23.35 -1.48
CA LYS A 517 -28.58 23.60 -2.82
C LYS A 517 -28.97 22.55 -3.86
N THR A 518 -29.54 21.42 -3.43
CA THR A 518 -29.97 20.33 -4.32
C THR A 518 -31.47 20.34 -4.59
N GLU A 519 -32.24 21.20 -3.91
CA GLU A 519 -33.56 21.62 -4.37
C GLU A 519 -33.42 22.48 -5.64
N VAL A 520 -33.31 21.82 -6.79
CA VAL A 520 -33.70 22.44 -8.05
C VAL A 520 -35.19 22.74 -7.91
N PRO A 521 -35.65 24.00 -8.04
CA PRO A 521 -37.08 24.28 -8.05
C PRO A 521 -37.66 23.52 -9.24
N LEU A 522 -38.54 22.56 -8.96
CA LEU A 522 -39.46 22.04 -9.97
C LEU A 522 -40.31 23.23 -10.40
N THR A 523 -39.92 23.88 -11.49
CA THR A 523 -40.75 24.88 -12.15
C THR A 523 -42.03 24.17 -12.58
N ALA A 524 -43.15 24.61 -12.02
CA ALA A 524 -44.48 24.03 -12.17
C ALA A 524 -45.11 24.21 -13.58
N GLU A 525 -44.31 24.23 -14.65
CA GLU A 525 -44.78 24.56 -16.00
C GLU A 525 -44.81 23.39 -17.00
N GLU A 526 -44.48 22.16 -16.61
CA GLU A 526 -44.57 21.00 -17.52
C GLU A 526 -45.45 19.86 -16.99
N ALA A 527 -46.58 20.19 -16.35
CA ALA A 527 -47.64 19.24 -16.07
C ALA A 527 -48.91 19.63 -16.86
N THR A 528 -48.98 19.22 -18.12
CA THR A 528 -50.27 19.12 -18.81
C THR A 528 -50.90 17.77 -18.46
N PRO A 529 -52.21 17.72 -18.10
CA PRO A 529 -52.86 16.48 -17.73
C PRO A 529 -53.26 15.71 -18.99
N ALA A 530 -52.66 14.54 -19.22
CA ALA A 530 -53.26 13.54 -20.08
C ALA A 530 -54.34 12.80 -19.29
N GLU A 531 -55.59 12.99 -19.71
CA GLU A 531 -56.73 12.17 -19.31
C GLU A 531 -56.43 10.69 -19.55
N VAL A 532 -56.40 9.89 -18.49
CA VAL A 532 -56.59 8.45 -18.61
C VAL A 532 -57.67 8.04 -17.62
N THR A 533 -58.75 7.58 -18.22
CA THR A 533 -59.97 7.05 -17.64
C THR A 533 -59.71 5.90 -16.67
N THR A 534 -60.51 5.93 -15.61
CA THR A 534 -60.81 4.88 -14.64
C THR A 534 -61.01 3.49 -15.25
N GLU A 535 -60.38 2.47 -14.68
CA GLU A 535 -61.07 1.23 -14.33
C GLU A 535 -60.37 0.53 -13.15
N PHE A 536 -61.14 0.37 -12.08
CA PHE A 536 -60.83 -0.37 -10.87
C PHE A 536 -61.13 -1.84 -11.14
N GLU A 537 -60.16 -2.74 -10.91
CA GLU A 537 -60.48 -4.09 -10.45
C GLU A 537 -59.65 -4.43 -9.21
N THR A 538 -60.38 -4.51 -8.10
CA THR A 538 -59.98 -5.06 -6.82
C THR A 538 -59.88 -6.58 -6.92
N HIS A 539 -58.80 -7.20 -6.41
CA HIS A 539 -58.95 -8.44 -5.67
C HIS A 539 -57.93 -8.57 -4.53
N SER A 540 -58.51 -8.82 -3.36
CA SER A 540 -57.87 -9.15 -2.09
C SER A 540 -57.50 -10.63 -2.02
N SER A 541 -56.43 -10.93 -1.27
CA SER A 541 -56.29 -12.08 -0.34
C SER A 541 -54.86 -12.02 0.21
N THR A 542 -54.60 -11.63 1.46
CA THR A 542 -54.69 -12.37 2.73
C THR A 542 -54.15 -13.80 2.75
N ASN A 543 -53.32 -14.04 3.78
CA ASN A 543 -52.84 -15.30 4.37
C ASN A 543 -51.52 -15.84 3.78
N ASP A 544 -50.56 -16.37 4.55
CA ASP A 544 -50.43 -16.56 5.99
C ASP A 544 -48.96 -16.84 6.33
N LEU A 545 -48.63 -16.64 7.61
CA LEU A 545 -47.41 -17.09 8.28
C LEU A 545 -47.21 -18.61 8.18
N THR A 546 -45.94 -19.06 8.14
CA THR A 546 -45.49 -20.13 9.05
C THR A 546 -43.99 -20.13 9.26
N LEU A 547 -43.62 -20.29 10.54
CA LEU A 547 -42.28 -20.53 11.06
C LEU A 547 -41.68 -21.86 10.58
N LEU A 548 -40.37 -21.85 10.34
CA LEU A 548 -39.38 -22.75 10.96
C LEU A 548 -37.98 -22.13 10.88
#